data_AF-A0A1S8SKK2-F1
#
_entry.id   AF-A0A1S8SKK2-F1
#
_cell.length_a   1.000
_cell.length_b   1.000
_cell.length_c   1.000
_cell.angle_alpha   90.00
_cell.angle_beta   90.00
_cell.angle_gamma   90.00
#
_symmetry.space_group_name_H-M   'P 1'
#
loop_
_entity.id
_entity.type
_entity.pdbx_description
1 polymer ?
#
loop_
_entity_poly.entity_id
_entity_poly.type
_entity_poly.pdbx_seq_one_letter_code
_entity_poly.pdbx_strand_id
1 'polypeptide(L)'
;MGFISNLLNIEGSEFKSITKPTAIKDFVGENDNLKVLEVLLSKLNNDEKKELVNKEIRAMKRGLQGEKTVDFELKNCILPFLYLHDIRIEYDGLTSQIDYLLITKKYICVIETKQLLGDVNINSDGEFIRVYKNKNGYENKEGMISPIEQNKKHVNLIRKVLKEVFECDNVPVRSLVIMANPKAIIRKKYAPEEIQNQIIRAEKLGNYIESLENELRKTVFKEEMAFKIADYFKEKHTPINIDYEAKFGITEEDFSKEASINIVEKSICEVSEVDFNDIKNVEKSSKKKIDETVELSESDSQLTEKLKLYRNEKAKEEGYNALKYHYVFSGSTINNLVENKPKTTEQLFNIKGLGEVKINKYGNDILKIIEEHVANADKKIDDGSNTKWELEMRNQLKKFRIEIAKKERIKPFMIFKDEQIDELIKVKPRTKDQLLGVKGFGEIKVDKYGEGILNLFNI
;
A
#
# COMPACT_ATOMS: atom_id res chain seq x y z
N MET A 1 12.24 27.51 29.20
CA MET A 1 13.52 27.04 29.80
C MET A 1 13.89 25.61 29.39
N GLY A 2 12.96 24.65 29.26
CA GLY A 2 13.28 23.27 28.83
C GLY A 2 13.56 23.03 27.33
N PHE A 3 13.29 24.02 26.45
CA PHE A 3 13.49 23.89 24.99
C PHE A 3 14.96 24.07 24.58
N ILE A 4 15.70 24.95 25.26
CA ILE A 4 17.12 25.21 24.95
C ILE A 4 18.00 24.07 25.51
N SER A 5 17.62 23.46 26.63
CA SER A 5 18.37 22.36 27.24
C SER A 5 18.38 21.09 26.38
N ASN A 6 17.30 20.79 25.64
CA ASN A 6 17.29 19.66 24.71
C ASN A 6 18.06 19.94 23.42
N LEU A 7 18.19 21.20 23.00
CA LEU A 7 19.01 21.59 21.84
C LEU A 7 20.52 21.56 22.14
N LEU A 8 20.88 21.73 23.42
CA LEU A 8 22.26 21.69 23.95
C LEU A 8 22.71 20.29 24.37
N ASN A 9 21.79 19.37 24.67
CA ASN A 9 22.14 17.98 25.02
C ASN A 9 22.57 17.11 23.82
N ILE A 10 22.70 17.68 22.63
CA ILE A 10 23.26 17.03 21.42
C ILE A 10 24.77 17.31 21.27
N GLU A 11 25.47 17.64 22.34
CA GLU A 11 26.95 17.76 22.32
C GLU A 11 27.67 16.42 22.59
N GLY A 12 26.93 15.32 22.82
CA GLY A 12 27.50 14.02 23.22
C GLY A 12 27.17 12.81 22.34
N SER A 13 26.36 12.94 21.30
CA SER A 13 26.10 11.83 20.35
C SER A 13 27.03 11.96 19.15
N GLU A 14 27.78 10.91 18.82
CA GLU A 14 28.53 10.81 17.55
C GLU A 14 27.62 11.22 16.38
N PHE A 15 27.82 12.43 15.84
CA PHE A 15 27.08 12.88 14.67
C PHE A 15 27.44 11.97 13.50
N LYS A 16 26.45 11.22 13.01
CA LYS A 16 26.61 10.39 11.81
C LYS A 16 26.78 11.31 10.61
N SER A 17 27.91 11.20 9.92
CA SER A 17 28.12 11.98 8.72
C SER A 17 27.11 11.60 7.61
N ILE A 18 26.50 12.58 6.95
CA ILE A 18 25.62 12.44 5.80
C ILE A 18 26.50 12.01 4.63
N THR A 19 26.50 10.71 4.37
CA THR A 19 27.31 10.05 3.34
C THR A 19 26.49 9.65 2.11
N LYS A 20 25.17 9.71 2.21
CA LYS A 20 24.21 9.32 1.17
C LYS A 20 22.85 10.00 1.41
N PRO A 21 21.91 9.96 0.45
CA PRO A 21 20.53 10.36 0.69
C PRO A 21 19.95 9.65 1.92
N THR A 22 19.51 10.43 2.91
CA THR A 22 19.04 9.92 4.20
C THR A 22 17.67 10.50 4.53
N ALA A 23 16.67 9.62 4.63
CA ALA A 23 15.32 10.03 5.01
C ALA A 23 15.24 10.26 6.53
N ILE A 24 14.80 11.45 6.93
CA ILE A 24 14.49 11.79 8.33
C ILE A 24 13.01 11.47 8.64
N LYS A 25 12.14 11.67 7.65
CA LYS A 25 10.79 11.11 7.54
C LYS A 25 10.70 10.41 6.18
N ASP A 26 10.67 9.07 6.18
CA ASP A 26 10.67 8.26 4.96
C ASP A 26 9.27 8.15 4.35
N PHE A 27 9.24 7.88 3.05
CA PHE A 27 8.01 7.58 2.34
C PHE A 27 7.36 6.31 2.90
N VAL A 28 6.11 6.42 3.31
CA VAL A 28 5.30 5.27 3.74
C VAL A 28 4.29 4.97 2.64
N GLY A 29 4.38 3.77 2.05
CA GLY A 29 3.47 3.35 0.97
C GLY A 29 2.03 3.09 1.44
N GLU A 30 1.79 3.07 2.74
CA GLU A 30 0.47 3.03 3.35
C GLU A 30 0.02 4.45 3.70
N ASN A 31 -1.20 4.82 3.30
CA ASN A 31 -1.77 6.12 3.57
C ASN A 31 -3.05 5.93 4.41
N ASP A 32 -3.12 6.55 5.60
CA ASP A 32 -4.23 6.33 6.53
C ASP A 32 -5.55 6.92 6.02
N ASN A 33 -5.49 8.07 5.35
CA ASN A 33 -6.64 8.67 4.68
C ASN A 33 -7.20 7.74 3.60
N LEU A 34 -6.34 7.03 2.87
CA LEU A 34 -6.76 6.03 1.89
C LEU A 34 -7.48 4.85 2.56
N LYS A 35 -6.97 4.37 3.71
CA LYS A 35 -7.62 3.31 4.50
C LYS A 35 -9.00 3.75 4.98
N VAL A 36 -9.13 4.99 5.48
CA VAL A 36 -10.41 5.57 5.91
C VAL A 36 -11.41 5.61 4.75
N LEU A 37 -10.98 6.09 3.58
CA LEU A 37 -11.82 6.15 2.38
C LEU A 37 -12.25 4.77 1.88
N GLU A 38 -11.36 3.77 1.90
CA GLU A 38 -11.69 2.40 1.50
C GLU A 38 -12.71 1.75 2.46
N VAL A 39 -12.58 2.01 3.77
CA VAL A 39 -13.56 1.58 4.77
C VAL A 39 -14.90 2.29 4.55
N LEU A 40 -14.89 3.62 4.36
CA LEU A 40 -16.10 4.40 4.09
C LEU A 40 -16.83 3.89 2.85
N LEU A 41 -16.10 3.66 1.76
CA LEU A 41 -16.65 3.11 0.52
C LEU A 41 -17.35 1.77 0.74
N SER A 42 -16.79 0.89 1.58
CA SER A 42 -17.36 -0.43 1.82
C SER A 42 -18.69 -0.40 2.59
N LYS A 43 -18.97 0.69 3.32
CA LYS A 43 -20.19 0.86 4.13
C LYS A 43 -21.32 1.57 3.38
N LEU A 44 -20.99 2.33 2.33
CA LEU A 44 -21.98 3.10 1.58
C LEU A 44 -22.92 2.19 0.79
N ASN A 45 -24.19 2.59 0.69
CA ASN A 45 -25.18 2.01 -0.20
C ASN A 45 -25.38 2.88 -1.46
N ASN A 46 -25.22 4.21 -1.33
CA ASN A 46 -25.55 5.21 -2.35
C ASN A 46 -24.50 5.26 -3.47
N ASP A 47 -24.91 4.99 -4.71
CA ASP A 47 -24.02 4.92 -5.87
C ASP A 47 -23.38 6.27 -6.24
N GLU A 48 -24.07 7.39 -6.02
CA GLU A 48 -23.52 8.73 -6.26
C GLU A 48 -22.39 9.02 -5.26
N LYS A 49 -22.64 8.79 -3.97
CA LYS A 49 -21.63 8.96 -2.91
C LYS A 49 -20.45 8.02 -3.10
N LYS A 50 -20.70 6.76 -3.48
CA LYS A 50 -19.66 5.79 -3.83
C LYS A 50 -18.78 6.29 -4.97
N GLU A 51 -19.34 6.90 -6.02
CA GLU A 51 -18.53 7.41 -7.13
C GLU A 51 -17.70 8.64 -6.71
N LEU A 52 -18.20 9.51 -5.83
CA LEU A 52 -17.41 10.60 -5.24
C LEU A 52 -16.21 10.07 -4.43
N VAL A 53 -16.45 9.12 -3.53
CA VAL A 53 -15.40 8.47 -2.73
C VAL A 53 -14.41 7.73 -3.61
N ASN A 54 -14.88 7.01 -4.64
CA ASN A 54 -14.00 6.33 -5.61
C ASN A 54 -13.13 7.32 -6.40
N LYS A 55 -13.68 8.47 -6.81
CA LYS A 55 -12.89 9.51 -7.49
C LYS A 55 -11.76 10.02 -6.60
N GLU A 56 -12.04 10.25 -5.33
CA GLU A 56 -11.04 10.66 -4.33
C GLU A 56 -9.96 9.58 -4.14
N ILE A 57 -10.35 8.32 -3.93
CA ILE A 57 -9.43 7.17 -3.82
C ILE A 57 -8.53 7.07 -5.05
N ARG A 58 -9.10 7.19 -6.26
CA ARG A 58 -8.34 7.16 -7.52
C ARG A 58 -7.37 8.34 -7.60
N ALA A 59 -7.76 9.53 -7.13
CA ALA A 59 -6.88 10.71 -7.12
C ALA A 59 -5.72 10.54 -6.13
N MET A 60 -6.01 10.10 -4.91
CA MET A 60 -5.01 9.86 -3.87
C MET A 60 -4.01 8.77 -4.26
N LYS A 61 -4.50 7.65 -4.81
CA LYS A 61 -3.62 6.57 -5.35
C LYS A 61 -2.71 7.07 -6.47
N ARG A 62 -3.17 7.99 -7.32
CA ARG A 62 -2.32 8.61 -8.35
C ARG A 62 -1.27 9.52 -7.72
N GLY A 63 -1.63 10.37 -6.76
CA GLY A 63 -0.67 11.23 -6.04
C GLY A 63 0.45 10.40 -5.40
N LEU A 64 0.07 9.39 -4.61
CA LEU A 64 1.00 8.50 -3.94
C LEU A 64 1.92 7.73 -4.90
N GLN A 65 1.40 7.35 -6.08
CA GLN A 65 2.23 6.74 -7.11
C GLN A 65 3.27 7.72 -7.68
N GLY A 66 2.92 9.00 -7.80
CA GLY A 66 3.86 10.05 -8.22
C GLY A 66 4.95 10.26 -7.17
N GLU A 67 4.55 10.41 -5.91
CA GLU A 67 5.49 10.55 -4.77
C GLU A 67 6.43 9.36 -4.69
N LYS A 68 5.91 8.13 -4.79
CA LYS A 68 6.73 6.91 -4.84
C LYS A 68 7.79 6.93 -5.95
N THR A 69 7.46 7.50 -7.11
CA THR A 69 8.43 7.67 -8.20
C THR A 69 9.52 8.67 -7.79
N VAL A 70 9.17 9.79 -7.16
CA VAL A 70 10.15 10.78 -6.67
C VAL A 70 11.03 10.19 -5.56
N ASP A 71 10.45 9.48 -4.59
CA ASP A 71 11.18 8.78 -3.53
C ASP A 71 12.23 7.82 -4.09
N PHE A 72 11.86 7.05 -5.13
CA PHE A 72 12.78 6.16 -5.82
C PHE A 72 13.97 6.92 -6.43
N GLU A 73 13.73 8.04 -7.10
CA GLU A 73 14.79 8.86 -7.70
C GLU A 73 15.70 9.49 -6.62
N LEU A 74 15.12 10.00 -5.51
CA LEU A 74 15.88 10.53 -4.37
C LEU A 74 16.81 9.47 -3.76
N LYS A 75 16.31 8.24 -3.57
CA LYS A 75 17.08 7.13 -3.00
C LYS A 75 18.24 6.67 -3.90
N ASN A 76 18.15 6.93 -5.19
CA ASN A 76 19.20 6.57 -6.16
C ASN A 76 20.19 7.72 -6.45
N CYS A 77 20.01 8.88 -5.82
CA CYS A 77 20.97 9.97 -5.96
C CYS A 77 22.32 9.60 -5.32
N ILE A 78 23.42 10.03 -5.96
CA ILE A 78 24.78 9.79 -5.47
C ILE A 78 25.15 10.78 -4.36
N LEU A 79 24.63 12.01 -4.44
CA LEU A 79 24.98 13.10 -3.52
C LEU A 79 24.35 12.91 -2.12
N PRO A 80 25.10 13.27 -1.05
CA PRO A 80 24.59 13.21 0.32
C PRO A 80 23.65 14.36 0.65
N PHE A 81 22.46 14.05 1.17
CA PHE A 81 21.51 15.03 1.69
C PHE A 81 20.53 14.38 2.67
N LEU A 82 19.86 15.20 3.48
CA LEU A 82 18.69 14.79 4.26
C LEU A 82 17.42 15.07 3.47
N TYR A 83 16.37 14.29 3.69
CA TYR A 83 15.06 14.64 3.18
C TYR A 83 13.92 14.18 4.09
N LEU A 84 12.79 14.89 3.99
CA LEU A 84 11.55 14.56 4.66
C LEU A 84 10.44 14.43 3.64
N HIS A 85 9.64 13.38 3.76
CA HIS A 85 8.44 13.15 2.95
C HIS A 85 7.17 13.62 3.67
N ASP A 86 6.23 14.21 2.93
CA ASP A 86 4.86 14.58 3.35
C ASP A 86 4.83 15.28 4.71
N ILE A 87 5.46 16.46 4.78
CA ILE A 87 5.45 17.29 5.97
C ILE A 87 4.41 18.39 5.84
N ARG A 88 3.45 18.41 6.75
CA ARG A 88 2.52 19.52 6.95
C ARG A 88 2.97 20.38 8.13
N ILE A 89 3.31 21.63 7.84
CA ILE A 89 3.84 22.61 8.79
C ILE A 89 2.87 23.77 8.90
N GLU A 90 2.65 24.21 10.15
CA GLU A 90 1.94 25.44 10.48
C GLU A 90 2.88 26.37 11.23
N TYR A 91 2.99 27.61 10.76
CA TYR A 91 3.87 28.61 11.35
C TYR A 91 3.33 30.02 11.11
N ASP A 92 3.09 30.75 12.19
CA ASP A 92 2.53 32.11 12.18
C ASP A 92 1.27 32.25 11.29
N GLY A 93 0.29 31.35 11.51
CA GLY A 93 -0.97 31.31 10.76
C GLY A 93 -0.85 30.83 9.30
N LEU A 94 0.36 30.61 8.78
CA LEU A 94 0.58 30.04 7.46
C LEU A 94 0.66 28.52 7.57
N THR A 95 0.04 27.82 6.61
CA THR A 95 0.11 26.36 6.51
C THR A 95 0.72 25.95 5.18
N SER A 96 1.49 24.87 5.18
CA SER A 96 2.04 24.26 3.96
C SER A 96 2.17 22.76 4.13
N GLN A 97 1.72 22.03 3.12
CA GLN A 97 2.02 20.61 2.94
C GLN A 97 3.12 20.52 1.88
N ILE A 98 4.20 19.81 2.18
CA ILE A 98 5.38 19.71 1.34
C ILE A 98 5.62 18.22 1.09
N ASP A 99 5.58 17.83 -0.18
CA ASP A 99 5.76 16.43 -0.57
C ASP A 99 7.17 15.95 -0.23
N TYR A 100 8.21 16.72 -0.62
CA TYR A 100 9.58 16.47 -0.17
C TYR A 100 10.32 17.75 0.19
N LEU A 101 10.94 17.76 1.37
CA LEU A 101 11.88 18.81 1.78
C LEU A 101 13.29 18.22 1.79
N LEU A 102 14.15 18.63 0.86
CA LEU A 102 15.54 18.21 0.76
C LEU A 102 16.44 19.26 1.43
N ILE A 103 17.37 18.81 2.27
CA ILE A 103 18.27 19.66 3.05
C ILE A 103 19.72 19.20 2.83
N THR A 104 20.55 20.11 2.30
CA THR A 104 22.01 19.94 2.18
C THR A 104 22.71 20.96 3.06
N LYS A 105 24.05 20.88 3.17
CA LYS A 105 24.87 21.89 3.86
C LYS A 105 24.93 23.24 3.13
N LYS A 106 24.44 23.30 1.88
CA LYS A 106 24.58 24.44 0.95
C LYS A 106 23.25 25.08 0.60
N TYR A 107 22.16 24.30 0.56
CA TYR A 107 20.83 24.77 0.19
C TYR A 107 19.73 23.85 0.73
N ILE A 108 18.50 24.35 0.66
CA ILE A 108 17.28 23.57 0.88
C ILE A 108 16.46 23.59 -0.41
N CYS A 109 15.85 22.47 -0.76
CA CYS A 109 14.99 22.36 -1.93
C CYS A 109 13.61 21.86 -1.52
N VAL A 110 12.58 22.63 -1.83
CA VAL A 110 11.18 22.29 -1.61
C VAL A 110 10.64 21.69 -2.90
N ILE A 111 10.30 20.42 -2.85
CA ILE A 111 9.92 19.63 -4.01
C ILE A 111 8.43 19.33 -3.94
N GLU A 112 7.69 19.75 -4.97
CA GLU A 112 6.28 19.44 -5.21
C GLU A 112 6.17 18.36 -6.29
N THR A 113 5.34 17.34 -6.07
CA THR A 113 5.13 16.23 -7.00
C THR A 113 3.79 16.34 -7.70
N LYS A 114 3.79 16.24 -9.04
CA LYS A 114 2.56 16.27 -9.85
C LYS A 114 2.42 14.99 -10.68
N GLN A 115 1.37 14.21 -10.37
CA GLN A 115 0.94 13.05 -11.16
C GLN A 115 -0.21 13.41 -12.10
N LEU A 116 0.09 14.21 -13.13
CA LEU A 116 -0.92 14.66 -14.10
C LEU A 116 -1.04 13.71 -15.29
N LEU A 117 -2.26 13.46 -15.77
CA LEU A 117 -2.51 12.73 -17.01
C LEU A 117 -2.54 13.68 -18.20
N GLY A 118 -1.83 13.33 -19.28
CA GLY A 118 -1.71 14.20 -20.45
C GLY A 118 -0.45 15.06 -20.43
N ASP A 119 -0.28 15.87 -21.47
CA ASP A 119 0.85 16.78 -21.63
C ASP A 119 0.60 18.08 -20.87
N VAL A 120 1.68 18.75 -20.48
CA VAL A 120 1.65 20.08 -19.88
C VAL A 120 2.38 21.03 -20.81
N ASN A 121 1.67 22.02 -21.32
CA ASN A 121 2.21 23.10 -22.13
C ASN A 121 2.30 24.36 -21.27
N ILE A 122 3.42 25.06 -21.35
CA ILE A 122 3.64 26.32 -20.65
C ILE A 122 3.91 27.39 -21.71
N ASN A 123 3.07 28.43 -21.74
CA ASN A 123 3.19 29.53 -22.71
C ASN A 123 4.17 30.61 -22.21
N SER A 124 4.35 31.66 -23.02
CA SER A 124 5.23 32.79 -22.72
C SER A 124 4.81 33.59 -21.48
N ASP A 125 3.53 33.57 -21.16
CA ASP A 125 2.98 34.27 -20.00
C ASP A 125 3.13 33.44 -18.71
N GLY A 126 3.71 32.24 -18.80
CA GLY A 126 3.90 31.33 -17.67
C GLY A 126 2.64 30.56 -17.28
N GLU A 127 1.60 30.57 -18.11
CA GLU A 127 0.37 29.82 -17.86
C GLU A 127 0.56 28.34 -18.15
N PHE A 128 0.07 27.52 -17.23
CA PHE A 128 0.10 26.07 -17.38
C PHE A 128 -1.19 25.61 -18.06
N ILE A 129 -1.04 24.88 -19.17
CA ILE A 129 -2.15 24.37 -19.99
C ILE A 129 -1.99 22.86 -20.09
N ARG A 130 -2.95 22.13 -19.55
CA ARG A 130 -2.97 20.68 -19.62
C ARG A 130 -3.67 20.24 -20.90
N VAL A 131 -3.05 19.33 -21.65
CA VAL A 131 -3.56 18.79 -22.91
C VAL A 131 -3.74 17.28 -22.77
N TYR A 132 -4.95 16.77 -23.03
CA TYR A 132 -5.23 15.35 -22.91
C TYR A 132 -6.27 14.90 -23.94
N LYS A 133 -6.25 13.62 -24.29
CA LYS A 133 -7.21 13.06 -25.25
C LYS A 133 -8.46 12.56 -24.54
N ASN A 134 -9.63 12.89 -25.09
CA ASN A 134 -10.90 12.34 -24.63
C ASN A 134 -11.11 10.91 -25.16
N LYS A 135 -12.21 10.26 -24.76
CA LYS A 135 -12.54 8.88 -25.17
C LYS A 135 -12.67 8.71 -26.69
N ASN A 136 -12.98 9.79 -27.40
CA ASN A 136 -13.16 9.81 -28.85
C ASN A 136 -11.86 10.18 -29.59
N GLY A 137 -10.75 10.38 -28.87
CA GLY A 137 -9.44 10.70 -29.43
C GLY A 137 -9.18 12.19 -29.68
N TYR A 138 -10.15 13.08 -29.47
CA TYR A 138 -9.97 14.52 -29.62
C TYR A 138 -9.17 15.11 -28.45
N GLU A 139 -8.33 16.09 -28.75
CA GLU A 139 -7.55 16.82 -27.75
C GLU A 139 -8.43 17.85 -27.02
N ASN A 140 -8.50 17.72 -25.71
CA ASN A 140 -9.03 18.73 -24.80
C ASN A 140 -7.86 19.52 -24.20
N LYS A 141 -8.09 20.82 -23.98
CA LYS A 141 -7.15 21.73 -23.31
C LYS A 141 -7.84 22.42 -22.16
N GLU A 142 -7.18 22.47 -21.01
CA GLU A 142 -7.66 23.19 -19.83
C GLU A 142 -6.51 23.97 -19.19
N GLY A 143 -6.79 25.20 -18.75
CA GLY A 143 -5.85 25.96 -17.93
C GLY A 143 -5.74 25.33 -16.54
N MET A 144 -4.56 25.44 -15.93
CA MET A 144 -4.34 24.95 -14.59
C MET A 144 -3.56 25.94 -13.74
N ILE A 145 -3.80 25.89 -12.43
CA ILE A 145 -3.06 26.68 -11.45
C ILE A 145 -1.57 26.34 -11.55
N SER A 146 -0.72 27.37 -11.55
CA SER A 146 0.72 27.19 -11.60
C SER A 146 1.21 26.39 -10.39
N PRO A 147 1.76 25.17 -10.59
CA PRO A 147 2.35 24.40 -9.49
C PRO A 147 3.60 25.10 -8.92
N ILE A 148 4.24 25.95 -9.71
CA ILE A 148 5.39 26.74 -9.27
C ILE A 148 4.95 27.82 -8.28
N GLU A 149 3.89 28.57 -8.60
CA GLU A 149 3.36 29.59 -7.68
C GLU A 149 2.74 28.95 -6.42
N GLN A 150 2.17 27.75 -6.54
CA GLN A 150 1.78 26.96 -5.37
C GLN A 150 3.00 26.66 -4.48
N ASN A 151 4.07 26.10 -5.06
CA ASN A 151 5.26 25.72 -4.31
C ASN A 151 6.04 26.92 -3.73
N LYS A 152 5.95 28.09 -4.38
CA LYS A 152 6.52 29.34 -3.89
C LYS A 152 5.98 29.74 -2.51
N LYS A 153 4.71 29.44 -2.22
CA LYS A 153 4.12 29.66 -0.89
C LYS A 153 4.81 28.79 0.16
N HIS A 154 5.09 27.53 -0.16
CA HIS A 154 5.81 26.61 0.71
C HIS A 154 7.25 27.07 0.96
N VAL A 155 7.95 27.49 -0.09
CA VAL A 155 9.30 28.08 0.01
C VAL A 155 9.32 29.28 0.94
N ASN A 156 8.35 30.18 0.86
CA ASN A 156 8.29 31.36 1.72
C ASN A 156 8.07 31.00 3.20
N LEU A 157 7.24 30.00 3.50
CA LEU A 157 7.08 29.48 4.86
C LEU A 157 8.40 28.91 5.38
N ILE A 158 9.09 28.09 4.57
CA ILE A 158 10.39 27.51 4.95
C ILE A 158 11.42 28.62 5.22
N ARG A 159 11.54 29.63 4.35
CA ARG A 159 12.43 30.77 4.57
C ARG A 159 12.12 31.51 5.87
N LYS A 160 10.84 31.70 6.18
CA LYS A 160 10.41 32.37 7.42
C LYS A 160 10.85 31.59 8.65
N VAL A 161 10.62 30.27 8.66
CA VAL A 161 11.07 29.38 9.75
C VAL A 161 12.59 29.40 9.89
N LEU A 162 13.34 29.31 8.79
CA LEU A 162 14.81 29.35 8.82
C LEU A 162 15.34 30.64 9.44
N LYS A 163 14.74 31.78 9.08
CA LYS A 163 15.11 33.08 9.63
C LYS A 163 14.76 33.21 11.11
N GLU A 164 13.53 32.89 11.50
CA GLU A 164 13.00 33.21 12.83
C GLU A 164 13.36 32.18 13.89
N VAL A 165 13.57 30.91 13.52
CA VAL A 165 13.88 29.81 14.45
C VAL A 165 15.37 29.48 14.50
N PHE A 166 16.06 29.57 13.36
CA PHE A 166 17.46 29.13 13.23
C PHE A 166 18.44 30.26 12.96
N GLU A 167 17.96 31.51 12.85
CA GLU A 167 18.78 32.68 12.49
C GLU A 167 19.55 32.45 11.17
N CYS A 168 18.95 31.65 10.27
CA CYS A 168 19.52 31.22 8.99
C CYS A 168 18.78 31.91 7.83
N ASP A 169 19.01 33.21 7.66
CA ASP A 169 18.36 34.04 6.64
C ASP A 169 19.02 33.94 5.24
N ASN A 170 20.29 33.56 5.18
CA ASN A 170 21.08 33.51 3.96
C ASN A 170 21.10 32.14 3.25
N VAL A 171 20.30 31.18 3.71
CA VAL A 171 20.23 29.83 3.11
C VAL A 171 19.45 29.89 1.79
N PRO A 172 20.05 29.46 0.66
CA PRO A 172 19.31 29.31 -0.58
C PRO A 172 18.19 28.27 -0.41
N VAL A 173 16.94 28.70 -0.55
CA VAL A 173 15.78 27.80 -0.62
C VAL A 173 15.27 27.77 -2.06
N ARG A 174 15.41 26.63 -2.73
CA ARG A 174 15.00 26.41 -4.12
C ARG A 174 13.62 25.77 -4.18
N SER A 175 12.84 26.15 -5.20
CA SER A 175 11.56 25.53 -5.56
C SER A 175 11.81 24.54 -6.68
N LEU A 176 11.22 23.35 -6.61
CA LEU A 176 11.24 22.37 -7.68
C LEU A 176 9.87 21.70 -7.81
N VAL A 177 9.34 21.66 -9.03
CA VAL A 177 8.15 20.89 -9.39
C VAL A 177 8.59 19.69 -10.22
N ILE A 178 8.19 18.50 -9.79
CA ILE A 178 8.48 17.25 -10.48
C ILE A 178 7.20 16.70 -11.11
N MET A 179 7.25 16.50 -12.42
CA MET A 179 6.24 15.74 -13.15
C MET A 179 6.60 14.26 -13.08
N ALA A 180 5.86 13.51 -12.26
CA ALA A 180 6.15 12.11 -11.95
C ALA A 180 5.55 11.12 -12.94
N ASN A 181 4.57 11.53 -13.76
CA ASN A 181 3.99 10.65 -14.77
C ASN A 181 4.96 10.50 -15.96
N PRO A 182 5.54 9.31 -16.22
CA PRO A 182 6.50 9.11 -17.30
C PRO A 182 5.88 9.28 -18.70
N LYS A 183 4.54 9.23 -18.80
CA LYS A 183 3.81 9.42 -20.06
C LYS A 183 3.50 10.89 -20.36
N ALA A 184 3.68 11.79 -19.40
CA ALA A 184 3.41 13.21 -19.59
C ALA A 184 4.59 13.91 -20.27
N ILE A 185 4.31 14.71 -21.31
CA ILE A 185 5.31 15.56 -21.94
C ILE A 185 5.19 16.97 -21.37
N ILE A 186 6.33 17.57 -21.00
CA ILE A 186 6.42 18.97 -20.57
C ILE A 186 6.91 19.82 -21.74
N ARG A 187 6.05 20.66 -22.29
CA ARG A 187 6.38 21.60 -23.37
C ARG A 187 6.58 22.98 -22.78
N LYS A 188 7.83 23.31 -22.46
CA LYS A 188 8.22 24.57 -21.80
C LYS A 188 9.15 25.46 -22.63
N LYS A 189 9.29 25.20 -23.94
CA LYS A 189 10.18 25.94 -24.84
C LYS A 189 9.94 27.45 -24.81
N TYR A 190 8.69 27.86 -24.68
CA TYR A 190 8.28 29.26 -24.68
C TYR A 190 8.13 29.83 -23.27
N ALA A 191 8.27 29.01 -22.23
CA ALA A 191 8.10 29.47 -20.85
C ALA A 191 9.24 30.40 -20.43
N PRO A 192 9.00 31.32 -19.48
CA PRO A 192 10.07 32.09 -18.82
C PRO A 192 11.18 31.18 -18.29
N GLU A 193 12.44 31.63 -18.37
CA GLU A 193 13.61 30.84 -17.95
C GLU A 193 13.50 30.39 -16.48
N GLU A 194 13.00 31.26 -15.61
CA GLU A 194 12.76 30.94 -14.20
C GLU A 194 11.80 29.75 -14.04
N ILE A 195 10.74 29.67 -14.85
CA ILE A 195 9.81 28.54 -14.85
C ILE A 195 10.48 27.30 -15.44
N GLN A 196 11.26 27.46 -16.51
CA GLN A 196 11.94 26.33 -17.13
C GLN A 196 12.88 25.62 -16.15
N ASN A 197 13.57 26.35 -15.30
CA ASN A 197 14.52 25.81 -14.34
C ASN A 197 13.85 25.19 -13.10
N GLN A 198 12.58 25.50 -12.84
CA GLN A 198 11.84 25.00 -11.67
C GLN A 198 10.95 23.79 -11.96
N ILE A 199 10.87 23.30 -13.19
CA ILE A 199 10.05 22.12 -13.53
C ILE A 199 10.81 21.05 -14.32
N ILE A 200 10.80 19.82 -13.82
CA ILE A 200 11.50 18.69 -14.44
C ILE A 200 10.63 17.42 -14.49
N ARG A 201 11.06 16.42 -15.26
CA ARG A 201 10.57 15.04 -15.13
C ARG A 201 11.33 14.33 -14.02
N ALA A 202 10.70 13.37 -13.35
CA ALA A 202 11.29 12.64 -12.22
C ALA A 202 12.68 12.05 -12.52
N GLU A 203 12.86 11.39 -13.67
CA GLU A 203 14.15 10.80 -14.11
C GLU A 203 15.33 11.80 -14.18
N LYS A 204 15.05 13.11 -14.19
CA LYS A 204 16.08 14.17 -14.23
C LYS A 204 16.46 14.68 -12.85
N LEU A 205 15.86 14.15 -11.78
CA LEU A 205 16.05 14.65 -10.42
C LEU A 205 17.50 14.57 -9.97
N GLY A 206 18.17 13.43 -10.20
CA GLY A 206 19.59 13.27 -9.87
C GLY A 206 20.47 14.35 -10.53
N ASN A 207 20.35 14.50 -11.86
CA ASN A 207 21.10 15.51 -12.62
C ASN A 207 20.79 16.95 -12.16
N TYR A 208 19.55 17.22 -11.77
CA TYR A 208 19.17 18.53 -11.25
C TYR A 208 19.83 18.82 -9.91
N ILE A 209 19.81 17.86 -8.98
CA ILE A 209 20.48 17.98 -7.66
C ILE A 209 21.99 18.16 -7.85
N GLU A 210 22.61 17.41 -8.77
CA GLU A 210 24.03 17.57 -9.12
C GLU A 210 24.34 18.95 -9.70
N SER A 211 23.49 19.46 -10.60
CA SER A 211 23.64 20.81 -11.15
C SER A 211 23.55 21.87 -10.05
N LEU A 212 22.57 21.76 -9.15
CA LEU A 212 22.42 22.70 -8.03
C LEU A 212 23.60 22.64 -7.06
N GLU A 213 24.12 21.46 -6.77
CA GLU A 213 25.26 21.27 -5.87
C GLU A 213 26.55 21.93 -6.42
N ASN A 214 26.71 21.92 -7.74
CA ASN A 214 27.83 22.55 -8.45
C ASN A 214 27.68 24.07 -8.61
N GLU A 215 26.44 24.55 -8.77
CA GLU A 215 26.09 25.97 -8.80
C GLU A 215 26.27 26.62 -7.42
N LEU A 216 25.65 26.04 -6.39
CA LEU A 216 25.63 26.55 -5.03
C LEU A 216 26.81 26.00 -4.23
N ARG A 217 28.01 26.53 -4.46
CA ARG A 217 29.25 25.97 -3.88
C ARG A 217 29.48 26.28 -2.40
N LYS A 218 28.91 27.38 -1.91
CA LYS A 218 29.14 27.87 -0.54
C LYS A 218 28.35 27.03 0.46
N THR A 219 29.04 26.42 1.41
CA THR A 219 28.42 25.87 2.62
C THR A 219 27.81 27.00 3.44
N VAL A 220 26.52 26.88 3.75
CA VAL A 220 25.77 27.90 4.50
C VAL A 220 25.55 27.51 5.95
N PHE A 221 25.60 26.22 6.28
CA PHE A 221 25.60 25.75 7.66
C PHE A 221 26.34 24.41 7.83
N LYS A 222 26.70 24.09 9.08
CA LYS A 222 27.29 22.81 9.45
C LYS A 222 26.26 21.68 9.37
N GLU A 223 26.76 20.46 9.32
CA GLU A 223 25.93 19.27 9.24
C GLU A 223 24.97 19.09 10.42
N GLU A 224 25.43 19.43 11.62
CA GLU A 224 24.63 19.45 12.85
C GLU A 224 23.39 20.33 12.70
N MET A 225 23.54 21.49 12.05
CA MET A 225 22.43 22.39 11.78
C MET A 225 21.45 21.79 10.76
N ALA A 226 21.95 21.06 9.76
CA ALA A 226 21.10 20.34 8.80
C ALA A 226 20.18 19.34 9.51
N PHE A 227 20.72 18.56 10.46
CA PHE A 227 19.93 17.65 11.30
C PHE A 227 18.95 18.41 12.19
N LYS A 228 19.38 19.48 12.87
CA LYS A 228 18.49 20.32 13.71
C LYS A 228 17.30 20.86 12.92
N ILE A 229 17.53 21.35 11.70
CA ILE A 229 16.46 21.83 10.81
C ILE A 229 15.52 20.69 10.42
N ALA A 230 16.08 19.54 10.03
CA ALA A 230 15.29 18.38 9.62
C ALA A 230 14.41 17.85 10.76
N ASP A 231 14.99 17.66 11.95
CA ASP A 231 14.27 17.16 13.13
C ASP A 231 13.18 18.15 13.58
N TYR A 232 13.45 19.45 13.53
CA TYR A 232 12.42 20.46 13.79
C TYR A 232 11.21 20.32 12.87
N PHE A 233 11.41 20.17 11.56
CA PHE A 233 10.30 20.00 10.62
C PHE A 233 9.57 18.67 10.82
N LYS A 234 10.29 17.61 11.20
CA LYS A 234 9.68 16.33 11.56
C LYS A 234 8.81 16.44 12.82
N GLU A 235 9.27 17.14 13.84
CA GLU A 235 8.53 17.34 15.10
C GLU A 235 7.34 18.28 14.93
N LYS A 236 7.45 19.30 14.08
CA LYS A 236 6.36 20.24 13.77
C LYS A 236 5.34 19.71 12.78
N HIS A 237 5.56 18.52 12.23
CA HIS A 237 4.60 17.88 11.35
C HIS A 237 3.28 17.63 12.07
N THR A 238 2.18 18.13 11.50
CA THR A 238 0.82 17.87 11.96
C THR A 238 0.02 17.19 10.85
N PRO A 239 -0.32 15.89 10.97
CA PRO A 239 -1.17 15.22 9.99
C PRO A 239 -2.53 15.92 9.86
N ILE A 240 -3.06 15.98 8.64
CA ILE A 240 -4.43 16.48 8.42
C ILE A 240 -5.43 15.35 8.70
N ASN A 241 -6.37 15.60 9.61
CA ASN A 241 -7.52 14.74 9.82
C ASN A 241 -8.69 15.29 8.98
N ILE A 242 -9.16 14.52 8.01
CA ILE A 242 -10.22 14.92 7.09
C ILE A 242 -11.48 14.15 7.44
N ASP A 243 -12.55 14.88 7.72
CA ASP A 243 -13.89 14.31 7.80
C ASP A 243 -14.43 14.07 6.37
N TYR A 244 -14.27 12.84 5.89
CA TYR A 244 -14.75 12.44 4.56
C TYR A 244 -16.28 12.34 4.48
N GLU A 245 -16.96 12.08 5.60
CA GLU A 245 -18.42 12.02 5.61
C GLU A 245 -18.99 13.42 5.39
N ALA A 246 -18.48 14.41 6.12
CA ALA A 246 -18.82 15.81 5.90
C ALA A 246 -18.39 16.30 4.50
N LYS A 247 -17.17 15.96 4.05
CA LYS A 247 -16.65 16.36 2.73
C LYS A 247 -17.54 15.93 1.57
N PHE A 248 -18.16 14.75 1.66
CA PHE A 248 -19.03 14.22 0.61
C PHE A 248 -20.53 14.39 0.92
N GLY A 249 -20.87 15.03 2.04
CA GLY A 249 -22.25 15.18 2.51
C GLY A 249 -22.96 13.84 2.67
N ILE A 250 -22.26 12.87 3.26
CA ILE A 250 -22.79 11.53 3.56
C ILE A 250 -23.63 11.61 4.82
N THR A 251 -24.82 11.01 4.78
CA THR A 251 -25.78 10.96 5.88
C THR A 251 -26.07 9.52 6.29
N GLU A 252 -26.77 9.32 7.40
CA GLU A 252 -27.12 7.98 7.89
C GLU A 252 -27.87 7.13 6.86
N GLU A 253 -28.67 7.77 6.00
CA GLU A 253 -29.45 7.12 4.93
C GLU A 253 -28.56 6.52 3.82
N ASP A 254 -27.36 7.05 3.65
CA ASP A 254 -26.39 6.62 2.62
C ASP A 254 -25.64 5.35 3.00
N PHE A 255 -25.83 4.81 4.20
CA PHE A 255 -25.20 3.58 4.69
C PHE A 255 -26.09 2.35 4.50
N SER A 256 -25.48 1.17 4.29
CA SER A 256 -26.24 -0.08 4.24
C SER A 256 -27.00 -0.32 5.55
N LYS A 257 -28.25 -0.81 5.48
CA LYS A 257 -29.14 -1.02 6.66
C LYS A 257 -28.56 -1.96 7.73
N GLU A 258 -27.53 -2.75 7.40
CA GLU A 258 -26.79 -3.58 8.38
C GLU A 258 -25.89 -2.74 9.30
N ALA A 259 -25.51 -1.51 8.92
CA ALA A 259 -24.74 -0.59 9.74
C ALA A 259 -25.59 0.14 10.80
N SER A 260 -26.91 0.27 10.57
CA SER A 260 -27.83 0.99 11.44
C SER A 260 -28.23 0.23 12.71
N ILE A 261 -28.01 -1.10 12.76
CA ILE A 261 -28.34 -1.92 13.94
C ILE A 261 -27.39 -1.64 15.11
N ASN A 262 -26.15 -1.25 14.84
CA ASN A 262 -25.13 -1.03 15.87
C ASN A 262 -25.27 0.31 16.65
N ILE A 263 -26.18 1.20 16.25
CA ILE A 263 -26.38 2.50 16.92
C ILE A 263 -27.39 2.37 18.07
N VAL A 264 -28.35 1.43 17.98
CA VAL A 264 -29.41 1.27 18.99
C VAL A 264 -28.91 0.52 20.23
N GLU A 265 -27.97 -0.43 20.08
CA GLU A 265 -27.46 -1.23 21.20
C GLU A 265 -26.45 -0.49 22.09
N LYS A 266 -25.90 0.64 21.65
CA LYS A 266 -24.85 1.38 22.39
C LYS A 266 -25.36 2.39 23.42
N SER A 267 -26.68 2.48 23.60
CA SER A 267 -27.31 3.47 24.50
C SER A 267 -27.61 2.95 25.91
N ILE A 268 -27.15 1.74 26.27
CA ILE A 268 -27.37 1.18 27.62
C ILE A 268 -26.03 0.85 28.28
N CYS A 269 -25.74 1.63 29.33
CA CYS A 269 -24.80 1.38 30.44
C CYS A 269 -23.30 1.66 30.25
N GLU A 270 -22.95 2.93 30.45
CA GLU A 270 -22.08 3.48 31.52
C GLU A 270 -20.76 2.81 31.94
N VAL A 271 -19.67 3.60 31.72
CA VAL A 271 -18.58 4.03 32.64
C VAL A 271 -17.79 2.93 33.38
N SER A 272 -16.48 2.75 33.16
CA SER A 272 -15.37 3.60 33.69
C SER A 272 -14.03 3.19 33.01
N GLU A 273 -13.26 4.10 32.40
CA GLU A 273 -11.99 4.70 32.92
C GLU A 273 -10.84 3.67 33.13
N VAL A 274 -9.58 3.75 32.63
CA VAL A 274 -8.59 4.78 32.20
C VAL A 274 -7.49 4.02 31.39
N ASP A 275 -7.03 4.48 30.21
CA ASP A 275 -5.71 5.10 29.88
C ASP A 275 -4.45 4.37 30.45
N PHE A 276 -3.31 4.13 29.78
CA PHE A 276 -2.53 4.93 28.82
C PHE A 276 -1.36 4.07 28.23
N ASN A 277 -0.86 4.51 27.07
CA ASN A 277 0.54 4.55 26.62
C ASN A 277 1.31 3.34 26.04
N ASP A 278 1.60 3.53 24.74
CA ASP A 278 2.91 3.54 24.09
C ASP A 278 3.64 2.23 23.75
N ILE A 279 3.45 1.84 22.50
CA ILE A 279 4.33 0.95 21.73
C ILE A 279 5.34 1.81 20.97
N LYS A 280 6.63 1.57 21.25
CA LYS A 280 7.74 1.96 20.36
C LYS A 280 8.25 0.75 19.56
N ASN A 281 8.39 1.03 18.27
CA ASN A 281 9.45 0.62 17.35
C ASN A 281 9.50 -0.84 16.85
N VAL A 282 9.22 -0.98 15.55
CA VAL A 282 9.86 -1.97 14.68
C VAL A 282 10.32 -1.28 13.40
N GLU A 283 11.63 -1.09 13.29
CA GLU A 283 12.38 -1.27 12.05
C GLU A 283 12.94 -2.72 12.10
N LYS A 284 13.22 -3.49 11.06
CA LYS A 284 13.46 -3.22 9.64
C LYS A 284 13.58 -4.57 8.91
N SER A 285 13.61 -4.47 7.58
CA SER A 285 14.38 -5.27 6.62
C SER A 285 13.68 -6.38 5.81
N SER A 286 13.20 -5.95 4.63
CA SER A 286 13.83 -6.21 3.32
C SER A 286 14.18 -7.64 2.86
N LYS A 287 13.51 -8.03 1.77
CA LYS A 287 14.01 -8.58 0.47
C LYS A 287 13.51 -9.97 0.03
N LYS A 288 12.97 -9.93 -1.19
CA LYS A 288 12.63 -10.97 -2.18
C LYS A 288 13.58 -12.19 -2.24
N LYS A 289 13.01 -13.37 -2.51
CA LYS A 289 13.39 -14.21 -3.65
C LYS A 289 12.20 -15.06 -4.16
N ILE A 290 12.28 -15.39 -5.45
CA ILE A 290 11.32 -16.06 -6.33
C ILE A 290 11.35 -17.59 -6.15
N ASP A 291 10.19 -18.22 -6.38
CA ASP A 291 9.87 -19.62 -6.72
C ASP A 291 10.81 -20.75 -6.31
N GLU A 292 10.27 -21.65 -5.48
CA GLU A 292 10.45 -23.10 -5.58
C GLU A 292 9.14 -23.76 -5.09
N THR A 293 8.43 -24.43 -5.98
CA THR A 293 7.23 -25.22 -5.66
C THR A 293 7.65 -26.54 -5.04
N VAL A 294 7.53 -26.66 -3.72
CA VAL A 294 7.62 -27.94 -3.00
C VAL A 294 6.24 -28.59 -3.01
N GLU A 295 6.14 -29.82 -3.52
CA GLU A 295 4.96 -30.67 -3.42
C GLU A 295 4.68 -30.98 -1.94
N LEU A 296 3.61 -30.39 -1.38
CA LEU A 296 3.12 -30.70 -0.04
C LEU A 296 2.31 -32.00 -0.07
N SER A 297 2.50 -32.88 0.92
CA SER A 297 1.73 -34.13 1.04
C SER A 297 0.24 -33.86 1.32
N GLU A 298 -0.65 -34.79 0.95
CA GLU A 298 -2.11 -34.65 1.14
C GLU A 298 -2.50 -34.43 2.62
N SER A 299 -1.73 -35.00 3.55
CA SER A 299 -1.89 -34.80 5.00
C SER A 299 -1.47 -33.39 5.44
N ASP A 300 -0.43 -32.83 4.84
CA ASP A 300 0.08 -31.50 5.18
C ASP A 300 -0.85 -30.38 4.69
N SER A 301 -1.54 -30.60 3.57
CA SER A 301 -2.58 -29.70 3.07
C SER A 301 -3.78 -29.63 4.02
N GLN A 302 -4.24 -30.77 4.53
CA GLN A 302 -5.36 -30.84 5.49
C GLN A 302 -5.01 -30.17 6.82
N LEU A 303 -3.80 -30.38 7.33
CA LEU A 303 -3.32 -29.69 8.54
C LEU A 303 -3.23 -28.17 8.33
N THR A 304 -2.75 -27.75 7.15
CA THR A 304 -2.69 -26.34 6.76
C THR A 304 -4.06 -25.67 6.78
N GLU A 305 -5.10 -26.34 6.27
CA GLU A 305 -6.47 -25.80 6.29
C GLU A 305 -7.05 -25.72 7.70
N LYS A 306 -6.86 -26.74 8.54
CA LYS A 306 -7.30 -26.71 9.95
C LYS A 306 -6.66 -25.55 10.72
N LEU A 307 -5.35 -25.34 10.56
CA LEU A 307 -4.64 -24.23 11.20
C LEU A 307 -5.08 -22.86 10.66
N LYS A 308 -5.45 -22.76 9.37
CA LYS A 308 -6.02 -21.52 8.80
C LYS A 308 -7.41 -21.23 9.35
N LEU A 309 -8.28 -22.23 9.48
CA LEU A 309 -9.62 -22.08 10.04
C LEU A 309 -9.54 -21.63 11.50
N TYR A 310 -8.77 -22.35 12.32
CA TYR A 310 -8.53 -21.99 13.72
C TYR A 310 -8.00 -20.56 13.87
N ARG A 311 -7.01 -20.18 13.05
CA ARG A 311 -6.49 -18.81 13.03
C ARG A 311 -7.58 -17.77 12.77
N ASN A 312 -8.45 -18.04 11.80
CA ASN A 312 -9.50 -17.10 11.41
C ASN A 312 -10.59 -17.00 12.50
N GLU A 313 -10.92 -18.11 13.16
CA GLU A 313 -11.87 -18.15 14.27
C GLU A 313 -11.33 -17.40 15.49
N LYS A 314 -10.11 -17.71 15.93
CA LYS A 314 -9.45 -16.97 17.02
C LYS A 314 -9.28 -15.49 16.72
N ALA A 315 -9.05 -15.16 15.46
CA ALA A 315 -8.96 -13.76 15.07
C ALA A 315 -10.29 -13.03 15.21
N LYS A 316 -11.41 -13.69 14.87
CA LYS A 316 -12.75 -13.14 15.09
C LYS A 316 -13.09 -13.01 16.57
N GLU A 317 -12.74 -14.00 17.39
CA GLU A 317 -12.92 -13.97 18.85
C GLU A 317 -12.16 -12.81 19.50
N GLU A 318 -10.96 -12.49 18.99
CA GLU A 318 -10.17 -11.32 19.43
C GLU A 318 -10.59 -10.00 18.76
N GLY A 319 -11.69 -9.98 17.99
CA GLY A 319 -12.23 -8.78 17.34
C GLY A 319 -11.46 -8.30 16.11
N TYR A 320 -10.57 -9.13 15.55
CA TYR A 320 -9.88 -8.83 14.30
C TYR A 320 -10.77 -9.15 13.08
N ASN A 321 -10.72 -8.26 12.08
CA ASN A 321 -11.38 -8.51 10.80
C ASN A 321 -10.56 -9.45 9.89
N ALA A 322 -11.14 -9.86 8.77
CA ALA A 322 -10.55 -10.85 7.85
C ALA A 322 -9.16 -10.51 7.30
N LEU A 323 -8.81 -9.22 7.26
CA LEU A 323 -7.50 -8.76 6.78
C LEU A 323 -6.42 -8.85 7.87
N LYS A 324 -6.82 -9.06 9.13
CA LYS A 324 -5.95 -9.12 10.31
C LYS A 324 -5.81 -10.53 10.91
N TYR A 325 -6.28 -11.57 10.23
CA TYR A 325 -6.13 -12.96 10.70
C TYR A 325 -4.66 -13.36 10.99
N HIS A 326 -3.70 -12.73 10.31
CA HIS A 326 -2.28 -12.96 10.54
C HIS A 326 -1.75 -12.45 11.91
N TYR A 327 -2.54 -11.67 12.66
CA TYR A 327 -2.19 -11.18 14.00
C TYR A 327 -2.13 -12.33 15.01
N VAL A 328 -2.99 -13.34 14.87
CA VAL A 328 -2.94 -14.59 15.64
C VAL A 328 -1.63 -15.32 15.32
N PHE A 329 -1.41 -15.72 14.06
CA PHE A 329 -0.09 -16.12 13.55
C PHE A 329 -0.01 -16.04 12.02
N SER A 330 1.21 -15.89 11.49
CA SER A 330 1.46 -15.66 10.06
C SER A 330 1.25 -16.92 9.20
N GLY A 331 1.09 -16.76 7.89
CA GLY A 331 1.07 -17.89 6.95
C GLY A 331 2.37 -18.70 6.96
N SER A 332 3.52 -18.05 7.13
CA SER A 332 4.81 -18.74 7.33
C SER A 332 4.84 -19.57 8.60
N THR A 333 4.18 -19.11 9.67
CA THR A 333 4.09 -19.88 10.92
C THR A 333 3.28 -21.17 10.72
N ILE A 334 2.20 -21.11 9.93
CA ILE A 334 1.42 -22.32 9.56
C ILE A 334 2.31 -23.32 8.82
N ASN A 335 3.08 -22.86 7.84
CA ASN A 335 3.98 -23.74 7.10
C ASN A 335 5.02 -24.39 8.03
N ASN A 336 5.62 -23.63 8.95
CA ASN A 336 6.58 -24.18 9.91
C ASN A 336 5.93 -25.17 10.89
N LEU A 337 4.69 -24.93 11.32
CA LEU A 337 3.94 -25.85 12.18
C LEU A 337 3.66 -27.18 11.46
N VAL A 338 3.30 -27.10 10.18
CA VAL A 338 3.01 -28.26 9.34
C VAL A 338 4.28 -29.06 9.06
N GLU A 339 5.41 -28.38 8.84
CA GLU A 339 6.71 -28.99 8.57
C GLU A 339 7.30 -29.70 9.81
N ASN A 340 7.23 -29.06 10.99
CA ASN A 340 7.92 -29.54 12.20
C ASN A 340 7.03 -30.37 13.14
N LYS A 341 5.69 -30.31 12.99
CA LYS A 341 4.69 -31.07 13.77
C LYS A 341 5.02 -31.15 15.28
N PRO A 342 5.16 -29.99 15.97
CA PRO A 342 5.56 -29.95 17.37
C PRO A 342 4.55 -30.68 18.26
N LYS A 343 5.07 -31.39 19.26
CA LYS A 343 4.31 -32.18 20.25
C LYS A 343 4.37 -31.59 21.66
N THR A 344 5.26 -30.63 21.90
CA THR A 344 5.40 -29.96 23.20
C THR A 344 5.43 -28.44 23.05
N THR A 345 5.11 -27.74 24.13
CA THR A 345 5.19 -26.27 24.21
C THR A 345 6.62 -25.76 23.96
N GLU A 346 7.62 -26.52 24.39
CA GLU A 346 9.03 -26.23 24.16
C GLU A 346 9.39 -26.32 22.66
N GLN A 347 8.80 -27.26 21.92
CA GLN A 347 8.96 -27.35 20.47
C GLN A 347 8.22 -26.22 19.73
N LEU A 348 7.10 -25.72 20.26
CA LEU A 348 6.41 -24.53 19.72
C LEU A 348 7.26 -23.27 19.85
N PHE A 349 8.06 -23.15 20.91
CA PHE A 349 8.96 -22.00 21.11
C PHE A 349 10.02 -21.89 20.01
N ASN A 350 10.42 -23.02 19.43
CA ASN A 350 11.36 -23.05 18.32
C ASN A 350 10.72 -22.72 16.95
N ILE A 351 9.39 -22.55 16.89
CA ILE A 351 8.68 -22.18 15.65
C ILE A 351 8.72 -20.67 15.43
N LYS A 352 9.32 -20.27 14.30
CA LYS A 352 9.43 -18.87 13.91
C LYS A 352 8.05 -18.19 13.81
N GLY A 353 7.84 -17.16 14.62
CA GLY A 353 6.61 -16.36 14.66
C GLY A 353 5.61 -16.74 15.77
N LEU A 354 5.95 -17.72 16.62
CA LEU A 354 5.26 -18.01 17.88
C LEU A 354 6.16 -17.60 19.05
N GLY A 355 5.88 -16.43 19.63
CA GLY A 355 6.51 -16.00 20.90
C GLY A 355 5.73 -16.49 22.12
N GLU A 356 6.31 -16.34 23.30
CA GLU A 356 5.75 -16.77 24.59
C GLU A 356 4.29 -16.33 24.78
N VAL A 357 3.96 -15.08 24.44
CA VAL A 357 2.58 -14.54 24.52
C VAL A 357 1.60 -15.34 23.66
N LYS A 358 1.99 -15.75 22.45
CA LYS A 358 1.14 -16.50 21.52
C LYS A 358 1.05 -17.97 21.91
N ILE A 359 2.13 -18.52 22.45
CA ILE A 359 2.15 -19.90 22.96
C ILE A 359 1.25 -20.01 24.19
N ASN A 360 1.29 -19.02 25.09
CA ASN A 360 0.41 -18.99 26.25
C ASN A 360 -1.07 -18.84 25.84
N LYS A 361 -1.36 -18.08 24.78
CA LYS A 361 -2.74 -17.87 24.30
C LYS A 361 -3.30 -19.02 23.44
N TYR A 362 -2.50 -19.59 22.55
CA TYR A 362 -2.97 -20.51 21.49
C TYR A 362 -2.20 -21.83 21.45
N GLY A 363 -1.13 -21.99 22.23
CA GLY A 363 -0.21 -23.12 22.12
C GLY A 363 -0.88 -24.47 22.40
N ASN A 364 -1.71 -24.55 23.43
CA ASN A 364 -2.46 -25.77 23.75
C ASN A 364 -3.43 -26.17 22.63
N ASP A 365 -4.14 -25.19 22.06
CA ASP A 365 -5.08 -25.42 20.95
C ASP A 365 -4.34 -25.85 19.67
N ILE A 366 -3.19 -25.23 19.38
CA ILE A 366 -2.35 -25.59 18.23
C ILE A 366 -1.81 -27.02 18.38
N LEU A 367 -1.29 -27.38 19.57
CA LEU A 367 -0.82 -28.74 19.86
C LEU A 367 -1.96 -29.75 19.71
N LYS A 368 -3.15 -29.44 20.22
CA LYS A 368 -4.33 -30.29 20.09
C LYS A 368 -4.74 -30.49 18.64
N ILE A 369 -4.76 -29.44 17.81
CA ILE A 369 -5.08 -29.54 16.37
C ILE A 369 -4.08 -30.44 15.64
N ILE A 370 -2.79 -30.31 15.97
CA ILE A 370 -1.73 -31.13 15.37
C ILE A 370 -1.83 -32.58 15.85
N GLU A 371 -2.05 -32.81 17.15
CA GLU A 371 -2.20 -34.13 17.75
C GLU A 371 -3.43 -34.85 17.20
N GLU A 372 -4.59 -34.20 17.14
CA GLU A 372 -5.81 -34.74 16.54
C GLU A 372 -5.61 -35.03 15.06
N HIS A 373 -4.87 -34.21 14.33
CA HIS A 373 -4.59 -34.47 12.92
C HIS A 373 -3.68 -35.67 12.71
N VAL A 374 -2.66 -35.84 13.55
CA VAL A 374 -1.76 -37.00 13.52
C VAL A 374 -2.48 -38.27 13.99
N ALA A 375 -3.31 -38.19 15.04
CA ALA A 375 -4.08 -39.32 15.55
C ALA A 375 -5.20 -39.77 14.60
N ASN A 376 -5.80 -38.84 13.84
CA ASN A 376 -6.79 -39.15 12.80
C ASN A 376 -6.16 -39.62 11.48
N ALA A 377 -4.84 -39.47 11.29
CA ALA A 377 -4.13 -40.09 10.18
C ALA A 377 -3.99 -41.61 10.37
N ASP A 378 -3.96 -42.08 11.62
CA ASP A 378 -3.86 -43.51 11.99
C ASP A 378 -5.23 -44.18 12.23
N LYS A 379 -6.35 -43.45 12.11
CA LYS A 379 -7.72 -43.96 12.20
C LYS A 379 -8.55 -43.57 10.99
N LYS A 380 -8.34 -44.26 9.85
CA LYS A 380 -9.31 -44.30 8.76
C LYS A 380 -9.56 -45.74 8.33
N ILE A 381 -10.61 -46.34 8.89
CA ILE A 381 -11.44 -47.28 8.16
C ILE A 381 -12.84 -46.66 8.09
N ASP A 382 -13.29 -46.56 6.85
CA ASP A 382 -14.64 -46.34 6.33
C ASP A 382 -15.13 -44.91 5.98
N ASP A 383 -15.58 -44.82 4.72
CA ASP A 383 -16.25 -43.74 3.97
C ASP A 383 -15.47 -42.51 3.43
N GLY A 384 -14.22 -42.70 2.98
CA GLY A 384 -13.36 -41.66 2.39
C GLY A 384 -13.28 -41.56 0.86
N SER A 385 -14.12 -42.26 0.09
CA SER A 385 -13.91 -42.39 -1.36
C SER A 385 -14.40 -41.19 -2.18
N ASN A 386 -15.49 -40.53 -1.77
CA ASN A 386 -16.15 -39.53 -2.60
C ASN A 386 -15.42 -38.17 -2.57
N THR A 387 -14.94 -37.73 -1.40
CA THR A 387 -14.27 -36.43 -1.23
C THR A 387 -12.88 -36.38 -1.87
N LYS A 388 -12.16 -37.50 -1.89
CA LYS A 388 -10.84 -37.60 -2.54
C LYS A 388 -10.96 -37.48 -4.06
N TRP A 389 -11.96 -38.13 -4.64
CA TRP A 389 -12.24 -38.05 -6.07
C TRP A 389 -12.64 -36.62 -6.49
N GLU A 390 -13.49 -35.94 -5.71
CA GLU A 390 -13.90 -34.56 -5.99
C GLU A 390 -12.71 -33.58 -5.96
N LEU A 391 -11.80 -33.75 -4.99
CA LEU A 391 -10.61 -32.92 -4.87
C LEU A 391 -9.64 -33.13 -6.04
N GLU A 392 -9.43 -34.38 -6.43
CA GLU A 392 -8.59 -34.73 -7.59
C GLU A 392 -9.18 -34.18 -8.89
N MET A 393 -10.49 -34.37 -9.10
CA MET A 393 -11.19 -33.88 -10.28
C MET A 393 -11.14 -32.35 -10.40
N ARG A 394 -11.29 -31.65 -9.27
CA ARG A 394 -11.16 -30.18 -9.22
C ARG A 394 -9.77 -29.71 -9.65
N ASN A 395 -8.72 -30.41 -9.25
CA ASN A 395 -7.35 -30.08 -9.62
C ASN A 395 -7.11 -30.33 -11.11
N GLN A 396 -7.62 -31.43 -11.66
CA GLN A 396 -7.52 -31.75 -13.09
C GLN A 396 -8.23 -30.71 -13.95
N LEU A 397 -9.46 -30.29 -13.59
CA LEU A 397 -10.20 -29.24 -14.29
C LEU A 397 -9.48 -27.88 -14.23
N LYS A 398 -8.86 -27.53 -13.10
CA LYS A 398 -8.05 -26.31 -12.97
C LYS A 398 -6.81 -26.34 -13.87
N LYS A 399 -6.10 -27.48 -13.93
CA LYS A 399 -4.94 -27.68 -14.82
C LYS A 399 -5.35 -27.52 -16.29
N PHE A 400 -6.39 -28.23 -16.72
CA PHE A 400 -6.94 -28.14 -18.07
C PHE A 400 -7.29 -26.69 -18.46
N ARG A 401 -7.97 -25.96 -17.56
CA ARG A 401 -8.32 -24.54 -17.78
C ARG A 401 -7.09 -23.66 -18.04
N ILE A 402 -6.00 -23.87 -17.30
CA ILE A 402 -4.77 -23.08 -17.43
C ILE A 402 -4.07 -23.40 -18.76
N GLU A 403 -4.01 -24.66 -19.16
CA GLU A 403 -3.36 -25.09 -20.40
C GLU A 403 -4.05 -24.53 -21.64
N ILE A 404 -5.38 -24.62 -21.69
CA ILE A 404 -6.17 -24.07 -22.80
C ILE A 404 -6.06 -22.55 -22.85
N ALA A 405 -6.13 -21.87 -21.70
CA ALA A 405 -5.98 -20.42 -21.64
C ALA A 405 -4.62 -19.94 -22.14
N LYS A 406 -3.54 -20.68 -21.84
CA LYS A 406 -2.20 -20.42 -22.38
C LYS A 406 -2.16 -20.63 -23.91
N LYS A 407 -2.74 -21.71 -24.41
CA LYS A 407 -2.80 -22.04 -25.85
C LYS A 407 -3.56 -20.97 -26.65
N GLU A 408 -4.66 -20.47 -26.10
CA GLU A 408 -5.52 -19.46 -26.75
C GLU A 408 -5.13 -18.01 -26.42
N ARG A 409 -4.09 -17.79 -25.59
CA ARG A 409 -3.63 -16.47 -25.13
C ARG A 409 -4.74 -15.62 -24.50
N ILE A 410 -5.63 -16.26 -23.73
CA ILE A 410 -6.73 -15.61 -23.00
C ILE A 410 -6.62 -15.90 -21.50
N LYS A 411 -7.43 -15.22 -20.66
CA LYS A 411 -7.38 -15.42 -19.21
C LYS A 411 -8.12 -16.71 -18.80
N PRO A 412 -7.64 -17.50 -17.82
CA PRO A 412 -8.24 -18.78 -17.42
C PRO A 412 -9.76 -18.76 -17.17
N PHE A 413 -10.26 -17.73 -16.50
CA PHE A 413 -11.70 -17.60 -16.21
C PHE A 413 -12.58 -17.40 -17.45
N MET A 414 -12.00 -17.07 -18.62
CA MET A 414 -12.74 -16.93 -19.89
C MET A 414 -13.10 -18.29 -20.49
N ILE A 415 -12.39 -19.36 -20.15
CA ILE A 415 -12.73 -20.74 -20.55
C ILE A 415 -13.96 -21.19 -19.75
N PHE A 416 -13.81 -21.29 -18.43
CA PHE A 416 -14.90 -21.47 -17.46
C PHE A 416 -14.50 -20.97 -16.06
N LYS A 417 -15.48 -20.49 -15.30
CA LYS A 417 -15.31 -19.94 -13.94
C LYS A 417 -15.28 -21.06 -12.88
N ASP A 418 -14.95 -20.70 -11.64
CA ASP A 418 -14.87 -21.67 -10.54
C ASP A 418 -16.23 -22.30 -10.23
N GLU A 419 -17.33 -21.54 -10.36
CA GLU A 419 -18.68 -22.07 -10.17
C GLU A 419 -19.03 -23.16 -11.20
N GLN A 420 -18.37 -23.13 -12.37
CA GLN A 420 -18.58 -24.12 -13.44
C GLN A 420 -17.74 -25.37 -13.21
N ILE A 421 -16.62 -25.27 -12.48
CA ILE A 421 -15.86 -26.44 -12.01
C ILE A 421 -16.70 -27.22 -11.00
N ASP A 422 -17.34 -26.51 -10.06
CA ASP A 422 -18.26 -27.10 -9.09
C ASP A 422 -19.40 -27.84 -9.79
N GLU A 423 -20.02 -27.19 -10.78
CA GLU A 423 -21.13 -27.77 -11.52
C GLU A 423 -20.70 -29.00 -12.34
N LEU A 424 -19.50 -29.01 -12.93
CA LEU A 424 -18.97 -30.17 -13.65
C LEU A 424 -18.73 -31.37 -12.73
N ILE A 425 -18.18 -31.15 -11.54
CA ILE A 425 -17.94 -32.20 -10.54
C ILE A 425 -19.26 -32.79 -10.05
N LYS A 426 -20.29 -31.94 -9.91
CA LYS A 426 -21.64 -32.34 -9.51
C LYS A 426 -22.37 -33.13 -10.59
N VAL A 427 -22.29 -32.69 -11.84
CA VAL A 427 -23.03 -33.28 -12.97
C VAL A 427 -22.33 -34.52 -13.55
N LYS A 428 -21.00 -34.61 -13.46
CA LYS A 428 -20.16 -35.71 -13.99
C LYS A 428 -20.50 -36.05 -15.45
N PRO A 429 -20.39 -35.09 -16.39
CA PRO A 429 -20.82 -35.30 -17.77
C PRO A 429 -19.96 -36.35 -18.47
N ARG A 430 -20.62 -37.27 -19.18
CA ARG A 430 -20.00 -38.31 -20.04
C ARG A 430 -20.29 -38.11 -21.52
N THR A 431 -21.21 -37.21 -21.88
CA THR A 431 -21.55 -36.89 -23.28
C THR A 431 -21.55 -35.38 -23.53
N LYS A 432 -21.40 -34.97 -24.80
CA LYS A 432 -21.49 -33.56 -25.20
C LYS A 432 -22.86 -32.96 -24.85
N ASP A 433 -23.93 -33.74 -24.96
CA ASP A 433 -25.29 -33.32 -24.58
C ASP A 433 -25.41 -33.05 -23.07
N GLN A 434 -24.79 -33.89 -22.23
CA GLN A 434 -24.75 -33.66 -20.78
C GLN A 434 -23.94 -32.42 -20.42
N LEU A 435 -22.85 -32.14 -21.16
CA LEU A 435 -22.05 -30.93 -20.98
C LEU A 435 -22.82 -29.67 -21.40
N LEU A 436 -23.64 -29.74 -22.45
CA LEU A 436 -24.50 -28.66 -22.90
C LEU A 436 -25.58 -28.29 -21.85
N GLY A 437 -25.97 -29.26 -21.01
CA GLY A 437 -26.87 -29.05 -19.88
C GLY A 437 -26.23 -28.35 -18.67
N VAL A 438 -24.90 -28.20 -18.62
CA VAL A 438 -24.20 -27.57 -17.50
C VAL A 438 -24.29 -26.05 -17.60
N LYS A 439 -24.70 -25.38 -16.51
CA LYS A 439 -24.91 -23.93 -16.49
C LYS A 439 -23.65 -23.16 -16.96
N GLY A 440 -23.78 -22.51 -18.12
CA GLY A 440 -22.73 -21.68 -18.73
C GLY A 440 -21.75 -22.43 -19.66
N PHE A 441 -22.09 -23.66 -20.05
CA PHE A 441 -21.55 -24.35 -21.23
C PHE A 441 -22.57 -24.30 -22.38
N GLY A 442 -22.44 -23.28 -23.25
CA GLY A 442 -23.20 -23.23 -24.50
C GLY A 442 -22.50 -23.97 -25.64
N GLU A 443 -23.17 -24.12 -26.78
CA GLU A 443 -22.70 -24.85 -27.97
C GLU A 443 -21.24 -24.53 -28.33
N ILE A 444 -20.89 -23.23 -28.38
CA ILE A 444 -19.52 -22.77 -28.70
C ILE A 444 -18.46 -23.34 -27.74
N LYS A 445 -18.77 -23.44 -26.44
CA LYS A 445 -17.82 -23.96 -25.43
C LYS A 445 -17.76 -25.49 -25.45
N VAL A 446 -18.88 -26.15 -25.70
CA VAL A 446 -18.95 -27.60 -25.85
C VAL A 446 -18.16 -28.04 -27.09
N ASP A 447 -18.28 -27.30 -28.20
CA ASP A 447 -17.53 -27.57 -29.42
C ASP A 447 -16.03 -27.35 -29.24
N LYS A 448 -15.63 -26.26 -28.57
CA LYS A 448 -14.21 -25.91 -28.39
C LYS A 448 -13.49 -26.73 -27.32
N TYR A 449 -14.15 -27.00 -26.20
CA TYR A 449 -13.50 -27.54 -25.00
C TYR A 449 -14.12 -28.86 -24.52
N GLY A 450 -15.24 -29.29 -25.10
CA GLY A 450 -16.02 -30.41 -24.58
C GLY A 450 -15.29 -31.74 -24.64
N GLU A 451 -14.57 -32.05 -25.72
CA GLU A 451 -13.78 -33.29 -25.80
C GLU A 451 -12.69 -33.34 -24.73
N GLY A 452 -11.99 -32.22 -24.51
CA GLY A 452 -10.96 -32.13 -23.47
C GLY A 452 -11.50 -32.30 -22.06
N ILE A 453 -12.69 -31.76 -21.78
CA ILE A 453 -13.36 -31.91 -20.50
C ILE A 453 -13.86 -33.35 -20.31
N LEU A 454 -14.53 -33.93 -21.30
CA LEU A 454 -15.07 -35.29 -21.23
C LEU A 454 -13.98 -36.34 -21.03
N ASN A 455 -12.79 -36.14 -21.63
CA ASN A 455 -11.64 -37.02 -21.41
C ASN A 455 -11.18 -37.07 -19.94
N LEU A 456 -11.39 -36.02 -19.15
CA LEU A 456 -11.07 -36.02 -17.71
C LEU A 456 -12.04 -36.89 -16.90
N PHE A 457 -13.27 -37.08 -17.38
CA PHE A 457 -14.31 -37.86 -16.71
C PHE A 457 -14.40 -39.32 -17.19
N ASN A 458 -13.69 -39.68 -18.27
CA ASN A 458 -13.68 -41.01 -18.87
C ASN A 458 -12.46 -41.87 -18.47
N ILE A 459 -11.90 -41.61 -17.27
CA ILE A 459 -10.77 -42.37 -16.71
C ILE A 459 -11.26 -43.62 -15.99
#